data_AF-A0A533XYE6-F1
#
_entry.id   AF-A0A533XYE6-F1
#
_cell.length_a   1.000
_cell.length_b   1.000
_cell.length_c   1.000
_cell.angle_alpha   90.00
_cell.angle_beta   90.00
_cell.angle_gamma   90.00
#
_symmetry.space_group_name_H-M   'P 1'
#
loop_
_entity.id
_entity.type
_entity.pdbx_description
1 polymer ?
#
loop_
_entity_poly.entity_id
_entity_poly.type
_entity_poly.pdbx_seq_one_letter_code
_entity_poly.pdbx_strand_id
1 'polypeptide(L)'
;MHLINENLAVGNAEDAARPVRYMTAILNVAAESRIDPPPGRAYAWIPFKEFAEADPTLLEQAVEWLEKHEKDHRQMVCCRAGMGRSVSVVIAYLCLIKGVPYQNAVKEV
;
A
#
# COMPACT_ATOMS: atom_id res chain seq x y z
N MET A 1 10.23 -5.53 2.96
CA MET A 1 8.80 -5.54 3.40
C MET A 1 8.68 -5.51 4.91
N HIS A 2 7.74 -4.74 5.45
CA HIS A 2 7.34 -4.67 6.86
C HIS A 2 5.87 -5.09 6.99
N LEU A 3 5.58 -6.05 7.87
CA LEU A 3 4.21 -6.52 8.13
C LEU A 3 3.57 -5.63 9.20
N ILE A 4 2.42 -5.05 8.87
CA ILE A 4 1.62 -4.23 9.80
C ILE A 4 0.69 -5.14 10.60
N ASN A 5 0.09 -6.12 9.91
CA ASN A 5 -0.69 -7.19 10.50
C ASN A 5 -0.67 -8.43 9.58
N GLU A 6 -1.52 -9.42 9.87
CA GLU A 6 -1.57 -10.69 9.11
C GLU A 6 -1.91 -10.51 7.61
N ASN A 7 -2.61 -9.43 7.25
CA ASN A 7 -3.17 -9.20 5.93
C ASN A 7 -2.66 -7.91 5.24
N LEU A 8 -1.83 -7.11 5.91
CA LEU A 8 -1.36 -5.83 5.37
C LEU A 8 0.14 -5.63 5.61
N ALA A 9 0.85 -5.21 4.56
CA ALA A 9 2.27 -4.93 4.58
C ALA A 9 2.62 -3.65 3.84
N VAL A 10 3.76 -3.05 4.22
CA VAL A 10 4.45 -2.03 3.43
C VAL A 10 5.68 -2.65 2.76
N GLY A 11 5.88 -2.37 1.47
CA GLY A 11 7.02 -2.85 0.71
C GLY A 11 7.71 -1.77 -0.12
N ASN A 12 8.82 -2.14 -0.73
CA ASN A 12 9.53 -1.34 -1.72
C ASN A 12 9.31 -1.90 -3.15
N ALA A 13 9.94 -1.30 -4.16
CA ALA A 13 9.79 -1.74 -5.55
C ALA A 13 10.31 -3.17 -5.81
N GLU A 14 11.35 -3.59 -5.08
CA GLU A 14 11.91 -4.94 -5.20
C GLU A 14 10.98 -6.00 -4.60
N ASP A 15 10.42 -5.72 -3.42
CA ASP A 15 9.40 -6.55 -2.77
C ASP A 15 8.22 -6.76 -3.73
N ALA A 16 7.82 -5.71 -4.45
CA ALA A 16 6.68 -5.73 -5.34
C ALA A 16 6.95 -6.43 -6.68
N ALA A 17 8.19 -6.37 -7.18
CA ALA A 17 8.63 -7.13 -8.35
C ALA A 17 8.76 -8.63 -8.03
N ARG A 18 9.04 -8.99 -6.77
CA ARG A 18 9.22 -10.37 -6.31
C ARG A 18 8.45 -10.62 -5.00
N PRO A 19 7.10 -10.54 -5.05
CA PRO A 19 6.29 -10.63 -3.86
C PRO A 19 6.39 -12.04 -3.25
N VAL A 20 6.46 -12.09 -1.92
CA VAL A 20 6.31 -13.35 -1.18
C VAL A 20 5.01 -14.06 -1.57
N ARG A 21 5.02 -15.39 -1.62
CA ARG A 21 3.93 -16.18 -2.23
C ARG A 21 2.54 -15.89 -1.65
N TYR A 22 2.46 -15.61 -0.35
CA TYR A 22 1.20 -15.34 0.33
C TYR A 22 0.68 -13.92 0.15
N MET A 23 1.47 -12.99 -0.42
CA MET A 23 0.98 -11.66 -0.81
C MET A 23 0.29 -11.76 -2.16
N THR A 24 -1.04 -11.64 -2.13
CA THR A 24 -1.92 -11.90 -3.26
C THR A 24 -2.48 -10.63 -3.91
N ALA A 25 -2.27 -9.47 -3.28
CA ALA A 25 -2.64 -8.17 -3.84
C ALA A 25 -1.51 -7.15 -3.63
N ILE A 26 -1.23 -6.35 -4.66
CA ILE A 26 -0.17 -5.33 -4.64
C ILE A 26 -0.74 -3.99 -5.08
N LEU A 27 -0.63 -2.99 -4.21
CA LEU A 27 -0.92 -1.60 -4.54
C LEU A 27 0.38 -0.84 -4.72
N ASN A 28 0.73 -0.53 -5.97
CA ASN A 28 1.90 0.28 -6.27
C ASN A 28 1.53 1.77 -6.33
N VAL A 29 2.15 2.55 -5.44
CA VAL A 29 1.88 3.99 -5.31
C VAL A 29 3.00 4.89 -5.84
N ALA A 30 4.05 4.31 -6.43
CA ALA A 30 5.15 5.07 -7.03
C ALA A 30 4.79 5.58 -8.43
N ALA A 31 4.77 6.91 -8.62
CA ALA A 31 4.50 7.50 -9.93
C ALA A 31 5.59 7.22 -10.99
N GLU A 32 6.83 7.06 -10.54
CA GLU A 32 8.02 6.86 -11.37
C GLU A 32 8.17 5.42 -11.88
N SER A 33 7.44 4.46 -11.32
CA SER A 33 7.57 3.06 -11.71
C SER A 33 6.23 2.35 -11.76
N ARG A 34 6.05 1.59 -12.84
CA ARG A 34 5.05 0.52 -12.92
C ARG A 34 5.77 -0.81 -12.83
N ILE A 35 5.12 -1.78 -12.23
CA ILE A 35 5.61 -3.15 -12.13
C ILE A 35 4.60 -4.06 -12.81
N ASP A 36 5.10 -5.13 -13.43
CA ASP A 36 4.25 -6.22 -13.89
C ASP A 36 4.24 -7.28 -12.79
N PRO A 37 3.16 -7.36 -11.97
CA PRO A 37 3.09 -8.33 -10.89
C PRO A 37 3.03 -9.75 -11.48
N PRO A 38 3.57 -10.77 -10.79
CA PRO A 38 3.44 -12.13 -11.28
C PRO A 38 1.96 -12.54 -11.42
N PRO A 39 1.59 -13.37 -12.41
CA PRO A 39 0.20 -13.73 -12.71
C PRO A 39 -0.58 -14.24 -11.49
N GLY A 40 -1.89 -13.96 -11.47
CA GLY A 40 -2.80 -14.40 -10.41
C GLY A 40 -2.80 -13.54 -9.15
N ARG A 41 -2.23 -12.32 -9.22
CA ARG A 41 -2.29 -11.32 -8.15
C ARG A 41 -3.16 -10.15 -8.53
N ALA A 42 -3.98 -9.67 -7.58
CA ALA A 42 -4.66 -8.40 -7.75
C ALA A 42 -3.62 -7.27 -7.76
N TYR A 43 -3.81 -6.28 -8.64
CA TYR A 43 -2.86 -5.19 -8.79
C TYR A 43 -3.55 -3.90 -9.15
N ALA A 44 -3.08 -2.82 -8.54
CA ALA A 44 -3.38 -1.46 -8.98
C ALA A 44 -2.13 -0.58 -8.91
N TRP A 45 -2.15 0.44 -9.76
CA TRP A 45 -1.15 1.50 -9.78
C TRP A 45 -1.83 2.85 -9.59
N ILE A 46 -1.55 3.51 -8.48
CA ILE A 46 -2.14 4.80 -8.10
C ILE A 46 -0.97 5.78 -7.85
N PRO A 47 -0.60 6.62 -8.83
CA PRO A 47 0.72 7.24 -8.86
C PRO A 47 0.85 8.50 -7.99
N PHE A 48 1.47 8.39 -6.82
CA PHE A 48 1.87 9.55 -6.01
C PHE A 48 3.28 10.01 -6.39
N LYS A 49 3.44 11.32 -6.64
CA LYS A 49 4.74 11.93 -6.91
C LYS A 49 5.62 11.92 -5.66
N GLU A 50 6.91 11.64 -5.83
CA GLU A 50 7.89 11.79 -4.75
C GLU A 50 8.13 13.29 -4.47
N PHE A 51 8.34 13.65 -3.20
CA PHE A 51 8.62 15.02 -2.76
C PHE A 51 7.52 16.06 -3.09
N ALA A 52 6.28 15.62 -3.28
CA ALA A 52 5.13 16.49 -3.47
C ALA A 52 4.08 16.23 -2.39
N GLU A 53 3.19 17.19 -2.18
CA GLU A 53 1.99 16.96 -1.39
C GLU A 53 1.14 15.87 -2.03
N ALA A 54 0.54 15.02 -1.18
CA ALA A 54 -0.32 13.95 -1.64
C ALA A 54 -1.64 14.53 -2.15
N ASP A 55 -2.02 14.14 -3.37
CA ASP A 55 -3.34 14.43 -3.91
C ASP A 55 -4.40 13.67 -3.09
N PRO A 56 -5.36 14.37 -2.43
CA PRO A 56 -6.38 13.73 -1.62
C PRO A 56 -7.25 12.73 -2.40
N THR A 57 -7.51 12.99 -3.68
CA THR A 57 -8.33 12.11 -4.51
C THR A 57 -7.59 10.81 -4.87
N LEU A 58 -6.25 10.85 -4.97
CA LEU A 58 -5.46 9.62 -5.10
C LEU A 58 -5.39 8.85 -3.78
N LEU A 59 -5.31 9.57 -2.65
CA LEU A 59 -5.32 8.94 -1.33
C LEU A 59 -6.63 8.20 -1.06
N GLU A 60 -7.76 8.82 -1.39
CA GLU A 60 -9.08 8.20 -1.33
C GLU A 60 -9.14 6.93 -2.17
N GLN A 61 -8.75 7.00 -3.45
CA GLN A 61 -8.72 5.82 -4.34
C GLN A 61 -7.83 4.69 -3.79
N ALA A 62 -6.68 5.03 -3.20
CA ALA A 62 -5.77 4.05 -2.61
C ALA A 62 -6.39 3.35 -1.40
N VAL A 63 -7.07 4.11 -0.55
CA VAL A 63 -7.76 3.59 0.64
C VAL A 63 -8.95 2.72 0.24
N GLU A 64 -9.78 3.17 -0.70
CA GLU A 64 -10.91 2.40 -1.23
C GLU A 64 -10.45 1.08 -1.87
N TRP A 65 -9.34 1.11 -2.60
CA TRP A 65 -8.79 -0.11 -3.19
C TRP A 65 -8.39 -1.11 -2.10
N LEU A 66 -7.76 -0.66 -1.02
CA LEU A 66 -7.38 -1.53 0.10
C LEU A 66 -8.59 -2.11 0.83
N GLU A 67 -9.62 -1.30 1.07
CA GLU A 67 -10.87 -1.75 1.68
C GLU A 67 -11.57 -2.80 0.81
N LYS A 68 -11.62 -2.58 -0.50
CA LYS A 68 -12.29 -3.51 -1.42
C LYS A 68 -11.65 -4.91 -1.43
N HIS A 69 -10.34 -5.02 -1.21
CA HIS A 69 -9.59 -6.28 -1.37
C HIS A 69 -9.23 -6.94 -0.02
N GLU A 70 -9.52 -6.31 1.12
CA GLU A 70 -8.99 -6.79 2.40
C GLU A 70 -9.52 -8.15 2.88
N LYS A 71 -10.71 -8.56 2.43
CA LYS A 71 -11.34 -9.81 2.87
C LYS A 71 -10.76 -11.03 2.16
N ASP A 72 -10.30 -10.83 0.94
CA ASP A 72 -9.89 -11.91 0.04
C ASP A 72 -8.37 -11.98 -0.17
N HIS A 73 -7.65 -10.91 0.22
CA HIS A 73 -6.23 -10.78 -0.09
C HIS A 73 -5.37 -10.40 1.12
N ARG A 74 -4.14 -10.91 1.10
CA ARG A 74 -3.03 -10.31 1.85
C ARG A 74 -2.36 -9.28 0.94
N GLN A 75 -2.38 -8.05 1.41
CA GLN A 75 -2.12 -6.87 0.62
C GLN A 75 -0.76 -6.28 0.96
N MET A 76 -0.03 -5.84 -0.06
CA MET A 76 1.18 -5.05 0.11
C MET A 76 1.03 -3.71 -0.60
N VAL A 77 1.24 -2.62 0.13
CA VAL A 77 1.37 -1.28 -0.44
C VAL A 77 2.85 -0.99 -0.65
N CYS A 78 3.26 -0.70 -1.88
CA CYS A 78 4.65 -0.40 -2.19
C CYS A 78 4.83 0.97 -2.84
N CYS A 79 5.93 1.64 -2.48
CA CYS A 79 6.46 2.75 -3.27
C CYS A 79 7.90 2.41 -3.68
N ARG A 80 8.73 3.40 -4.05
CA ARG A 80 10.13 3.14 -4.39
C ARG A 80 10.92 2.47 -3.26
N ALA A 81 10.85 3.05 -2.07
CA ALA A 81 11.69 2.65 -0.93
C ALA A 81 10.90 2.04 0.24
N GLY A 82 9.56 2.11 0.22
CA GLY A 82 8.73 1.58 1.30
C GLY A 82 8.71 2.41 2.59
N MET A 83 9.06 3.70 2.54
CA MET A 83 9.22 4.54 3.74
C MET A 83 8.33 5.79 3.79
N GLY A 84 7.84 6.29 2.66
CA GLY A 84 7.10 7.57 2.58
C GLY A 84 5.68 7.35 2.11
N ARG A 85 5.45 7.48 0.80
CA ARG A 85 4.12 7.39 0.16
C ARG A 85 3.32 6.15 0.57
N SER A 86 3.97 4.97 0.54
CA SER A 86 3.31 3.71 0.92
C SER A 86 2.92 3.67 2.39
N VAL A 87 3.77 4.20 3.28
CA VAL A 87 3.49 4.33 4.72
C VAL A 87 2.32 5.28 4.94
N SER A 88 2.31 6.44 4.27
CA SER A 88 1.20 7.41 4.37
C SER A 88 -0.14 6.83 3.94
N VAL A 89 -0.18 6.04 2.85
CA VAL A 89 -1.40 5.36 2.41
C VAL A 89 -1.88 4.33 3.43
N VAL A 90 -0.97 3.53 4.01
CA VAL A 90 -1.33 2.56 5.05
C VAL A 90 -1.85 3.26 6.31
N ILE A 91 -1.20 4.34 6.75
CA ILE A 91 -1.68 5.14 7.89
C ILE A 91 -3.09 5.67 7.61
N ALA A 92 -3.33 6.24 6.42
CA ALA A 92 -4.65 6.73 6.03
C ALA A 92 -5.69 5.60 6.04
N TYR A 93 -5.36 4.42 5.53
CA TYR A 93 -6.24 3.25 5.57
C TYR A 93 -6.58 2.82 7.00
N LEU A 94 -5.58 2.72 7.88
CA LEU A 94 -5.79 2.37 9.28
C LEU A 94 -6.70 3.40 9.98
N CYS A 95 -6.51 4.69 9.71
CA CYS A 95 -7.35 5.73 10.29
C CYS A 95 -8.77 5.72 9.75
N LEU A 96 -8.94 5.73 8.42
CA LEU A 96 -10.22 5.96 7.78
C LEU A 96 -11.11 4.71 7.76
N ILE A 97 -10.51 3.53 7.57
CA ILE A 97 -11.26 2.27 7.41
C ILE A 97 -11.22 1.45 8.69
N LYS A 98 -10.09 1.44 9.42
CA LYS A 98 -9.95 0.66 10.67
C LYS A 98 -10.27 1.45 11.93
N GLY A 99 -10.53 2.76 11.82
CA GLY A 99 -10.83 3.62 12.96
C GLY A 99 -9.66 3.74 13.95
N VAL A 100 -8.44 3.41 13.52
CA VAL A 100 -7.24 3.51 14.37
C VAL A 100 -6.88 4.98 14.54
N PRO A 101 -6.77 5.51 15.77
CA PRO A 101 -6.32 6.88 15.96
C PRO A 101 -4.96 7.12 15.30
N TYR A 102 -4.79 8.29 14.66
CA TYR A 102 -3.57 8.61 13.91
C TYR A 102 -2.28 8.37 14.68
N GLN A 103 -2.23 8.75 15.96
CA GLN A 103 -1.06 8.56 16.83
C GLN A 103 -0.71 7.08 17.07
N ASN A 104 -1.68 6.18 16.94
CA ASN A 104 -1.46 4.74 17.04
C ASN A 104 -1.05 4.17 15.67
N ALA A 105 -1.72 4.58 14.59
CA ALA A 105 -1.39 4.17 13.23
C ALA A 105 0.07 4.51 12.87
N VAL A 106 0.57 5.69 13.27
CA VAL A 106 1.98 6.08 13.05
C VAL A 106 2.98 5.20 13.82
N LYS A 107 2.58 4.58 14.93
CA LYS A 107 3.45 3.68 15.71
C LYS A 107 3.44 2.24 15.19
N GLU A 108 2.40 1.87 14.45
CA GLU A 108 2.22 0.53 13.88
C GLU A 108 2.92 0.36 12.52
N VAL A 109 3.34 1.46 11.88
CA VAL A 109 3.86 1.49 10.50
C VAL A 109 5.27 2.09 10.47
#